data_AF-A0A7D5S6S6-F1
#
_entry.id   AF-A0A7D5S6S6-F1
#
_cell.length_a   1.000
_cell.length_b   1.000
_cell.length_c   1.000
_cell.angle_alpha   90.00
_cell.angle_beta   90.00
_cell.angle_gamma   90.00
#
_symmetry.space_group_name_H-M   'P 1'
#
loop_
_entity.id
_entity.type
_entity.pdbx_description
1 polymer ?
#
loop_
_entity_poly.entity_id
_entity_poly.type
_entity_poly.pdbx_seq_one_letter_code
_entity_poly.pdbx_strand_id
1 'polypeptide(L)'
;MLTFADTILNLLIQYKIILRKHLEHAEWSKRIEDLGLKRKSLRYTDEVALYHKAQAVMADLKTRLSKEANTASWYSGTDEFYQHLKDLLDHYLVENGQVIHTSQKASRAMIDAIQLMRYPNSKQLPQTLQKLDKCGHTIAKYGTREQQEIFSKALKNFQTNDVNLFTPLINNFEKYLTQFASLFIEEETVKT
;
A
#
# COMPACT_ATOMS: atom_id res chain seq x y z
N MET A 1 1.05 -0.33 20.95
CA MET A 1 1.08 -0.32 19.47
C MET A 1 -0.17 0.44 19.04
N LEU A 2 -0.04 1.59 18.38
CA LEU A 2 -1.21 2.37 17.91
C LEU A 2 -1.86 1.62 16.76
N THR A 3 -3.20 1.61 16.70
CA THR A 3 -3.93 1.02 15.58
C THR A 3 -3.80 1.90 14.33
N PHE A 4 -4.13 1.36 13.15
CA PHE A 4 -4.22 2.15 11.92
C PHE A 4 -5.15 3.36 12.13
N ALA A 5 -6.32 3.12 12.71
CA ALA A 5 -7.30 4.16 13.02
C ALA A 5 -6.73 5.29 13.89
N ASP A 6 -6.04 4.96 14.98
CA ASP A 6 -5.45 5.96 15.88
C ASP A 6 -4.36 6.79 15.18
N THR A 7 -3.53 6.11 14.39
CA THR A 7 -2.42 6.74 13.67
C THR A 7 -2.95 7.72 12.63
N ILE A 8 -3.90 7.29 11.80
CA ILE A 8 -4.51 8.15 10.78
C ILE A 8 -5.27 9.30 11.42
N LEU A 9 -6.03 9.06 12.49
CA LEU A 9 -6.78 10.12 13.16
C LEU A 9 -5.85 11.21 13.70
N ASN A 10 -4.71 10.82 14.28
CA ASN A 10 -3.69 11.77 14.72
C ASN A 10 -3.10 12.57 13.56
N LEU A 11 -2.79 11.92 12.42
CA LEU A 11 -2.30 12.62 11.23
C LEU A 11 -3.34 13.59 10.65
N LEU A 12 -4.61 13.20 10.60
CA LEU A 12 -5.69 14.09 10.17
C LEU A 12 -5.84 15.29 11.12
N ILE A 13 -5.64 15.11 12.43
CA ILE A 13 -5.62 16.21 13.40
C ILE A 13 -4.41 17.13 13.16
N GLN A 14 -3.22 16.57 12.92
CA GLN A 14 -2.02 17.35 12.60
C GLN A 14 -2.21 18.16 11.31
N TYR A 15 -2.80 17.58 10.27
CA TYR A 15 -3.12 18.30 9.05
C TYR A 15 -4.06 19.50 9.30
N LYS A 16 -5.06 19.36 10.18
CA LYS A 16 -5.90 20.51 10.58
C LYS A 16 -5.11 21.61 11.27
N ILE A 17 -4.08 21.26 12.04
CA ILE A 17 -3.17 22.24 12.66
C ILE A 17 -2.34 22.94 11.58
N ILE A 18 -1.83 22.21 10.58
CA ILE A 18 -1.10 22.78 9.43
C ILE A 18 -2.00 23.79 8.72
N LEU A 19 -3.23 23.42 8.35
CA LEU A 19 -4.16 24.32 7.67
C LEU A 19 -4.42 25.61 8.47
N ARG A 20 -4.59 25.52 9.79
CA ARG A 20 -4.83 26.68 10.66
C ARG A 20 -3.63 27.61 10.79
N LYS A 21 -2.41 27.08 10.65
CA LYS A 21 -1.18 27.87 10.75
C LYS A 21 -0.90 28.68 9.50
N HIS A 22 -1.31 28.16 8.34
CA HIS A 22 -0.87 28.71 7.07
C HIS A 22 -1.99 29.31 6.20
N LEU A 23 -3.26 29.20 6.61
CA LEU A 23 -4.39 29.73 5.87
C LEU A 23 -5.26 30.65 6.72
N GLU A 24 -5.93 31.58 6.05
CA GLU A 24 -6.97 32.41 6.63
C GLU A 24 -8.18 31.58 7.09
N HIS A 25 -8.90 32.11 8.09
CA HIS A 25 -9.98 31.38 8.76
C HIS A 25 -11.04 30.81 7.81
N ALA A 26 -11.49 31.63 6.85
CA ALA A 26 -12.49 31.22 5.88
C ALA A 26 -11.99 30.05 5.00
N GLU A 27 -10.71 30.06 4.63
CA GLU A 27 -10.14 29.06 3.74
C GLU A 27 -9.90 27.72 4.44
N TRP A 28 -9.26 27.71 5.62
CA TRP A 28 -9.05 26.44 6.33
C TRP A 28 -10.38 25.82 6.79
N SER A 29 -11.36 26.63 7.21
CA SER A 29 -12.66 26.13 7.66
C SER A 29 -13.40 25.41 6.52
N LYS A 30 -13.43 26.05 5.34
CA LYS A 30 -14.02 25.47 4.12
C LYS A 30 -13.33 24.15 3.76
N ARG A 31 -12.00 24.08 3.82
CA ARG A 31 -11.27 22.83 3.49
C ARG A 31 -11.51 21.71 4.48
N ILE A 32 -11.60 22.01 5.77
CA ILE A 32 -11.97 21.00 6.79
C ILE A 32 -13.37 20.45 6.51
N GLU A 33 -14.28 21.27 5.99
CA GLU A 33 -15.60 20.84 5.55
C GLU A 33 -15.55 19.98 4.28
N ASP A 34 -14.89 20.45 3.23
CA ASP A 34 -14.77 19.77 1.94
C ASP A 34 -14.11 18.39 2.07
N LEU A 35 -13.09 18.26 2.93
CA LEU A 35 -12.40 17.00 3.23
C LEU A 35 -13.13 16.15 4.29
N GLY A 36 -14.23 16.64 4.85
CA GLY A 36 -15.01 15.96 5.87
C GLY A 36 -14.22 15.68 7.16
N LEU A 37 -13.35 16.59 7.58
CA LEU A 37 -12.47 16.51 8.75
C LEU A 37 -13.08 17.19 10.00
N LYS A 38 -14.38 17.51 9.96
CA LYS A 38 -15.13 17.99 11.13
C LYS A 38 -15.08 16.95 12.25
N ARG A 39 -15.02 17.41 13.51
CA ARG A 39 -14.88 16.52 14.68
C ARG A 39 -15.98 15.45 14.75
N LYS A 40 -17.22 15.84 14.44
CA LYS A 40 -18.37 14.92 14.41
C LYS A 40 -18.20 13.82 13.37
N SER A 41 -17.68 14.16 12.19
CA SER A 41 -17.39 13.21 11.12
C SER A 41 -16.33 12.21 11.58
N LEU A 42 -15.18 12.67 12.06
CA LEU A 42 -14.06 11.81 12.45
C LEU A 42 -14.38 10.84 13.61
N ARG A 43 -15.24 11.24 14.57
CA ARG A 43 -15.53 10.44 15.77
C ARG A 43 -16.22 9.09 15.48
N TYR A 44 -17.00 9.02 14.40
CA TYR A 44 -17.80 7.84 14.06
C TYR A 44 -17.44 7.30 12.66
N THR A 45 -16.22 7.58 12.19
CA THR A 45 -15.74 7.10 10.89
C THR A 45 -15.09 5.73 11.07
N ASP A 46 -15.42 4.78 10.19
CA ASP A 46 -14.74 3.49 10.11
C ASP A 46 -13.33 3.60 9.50
N GLU A 47 -12.53 2.53 9.58
CA GLU A 47 -11.16 2.55 9.07
C GLU A 47 -11.07 2.81 7.56
N VAL A 48 -12.02 2.31 6.77
CA VAL A 48 -12.03 2.50 5.31
C VAL A 48 -12.27 3.97 4.97
N ALA A 49 -13.24 4.60 5.62
CA ALA A 49 -13.51 6.01 5.44
C ALA A 49 -12.37 6.89 5.99
N LEU A 50 -11.65 6.46 7.04
CA LEU A 50 -10.42 7.12 7.48
C LEU A 50 -9.31 7.02 6.43
N TYR A 51 -9.12 5.84 5.82
CA TYR A 51 -8.17 5.62 4.72
C TYR A 51 -8.46 6.56 3.55
N HIS A 52 -9.72 6.64 3.10
CA HIS A 52 -10.10 7.53 1.99
C HIS A 52 -9.95 9.01 2.33
N LYS A 53 -10.24 9.42 3.58
CA LYS A 53 -9.98 10.79 4.04
C LYS A 53 -8.49 11.12 4.02
N ALA A 54 -7.64 10.18 4.45
CA ALA A 54 -6.20 10.35 4.40
C ALA A 54 -5.68 10.49 2.96
N GLN A 55 -6.21 9.68 2.02
CA GLN A 55 -5.91 9.84 0.58
C GLN A 55 -6.35 11.21 0.04
N ALA A 56 -7.53 11.70 0.44
CA ALA A 56 -8.02 13.02 0.03
C ALA A 56 -7.12 14.16 0.57
N VAL A 57 -6.65 14.04 1.81
CA VAL A 57 -5.67 14.98 2.39
C VAL A 57 -4.35 14.95 1.63
N MET A 58 -3.86 13.76 1.28
CA MET A 58 -2.64 13.60 0.50
C MET A 58 -2.76 14.25 -0.89
N ALA A 59 -3.92 14.10 -1.54
CA ALA A 59 -4.22 14.77 -2.81
C ALA A 59 -4.26 16.30 -2.66
N ASP A 60 -4.94 16.83 -1.63
CA ASP A 60 -4.96 18.28 -1.35
C ASP A 60 -3.55 18.83 -1.15
N LEU A 61 -2.73 18.17 -0.33
CA LEU A 61 -1.33 18.54 -0.10
C LEU A 61 -0.50 18.54 -1.39
N LYS A 62 -0.63 17.50 -2.22
CA LYS A 62 0.09 17.42 -3.50
C LYS A 62 -0.26 18.58 -4.43
N THR A 63 -1.53 18.98 -4.48
CA THR A 63 -1.95 20.14 -5.30
C THR A 63 -1.45 21.49 -4.79
N ARG A 64 -1.12 21.59 -3.49
CA ARG A 64 -0.57 22.81 -2.90
C ARG A 64 0.93 22.88 -3.05
N LEU A 65 1.62 21.78 -2.77
CA LEU A 65 3.07 21.69 -2.99
C LEU A 65 3.44 22.03 -4.43
N SER A 66 2.60 21.65 -5.41
CA SER A 66 2.82 22.00 -6.81
C SER A 66 2.49 23.45 -7.18
N LYS A 67 1.58 24.13 -6.47
CA LYS A 67 1.18 25.52 -6.72
C LYS A 67 2.02 26.54 -5.97
N GLU A 68 2.53 26.18 -4.80
CA GLU A 68 3.19 27.08 -3.83
C GLU A 68 4.71 26.88 -3.78
N ALA A 69 5.30 26.21 -4.78
CA ALA A 69 6.74 25.94 -4.90
C ALA A 69 7.64 27.19 -4.79
N ASN A 70 7.07 28.40 -4.88
CA ASN A 70 7.76 29.68 -4.80
C ASN A 70 7.63 30.42 -3.46
N THR A 71 6.92 29.88 -2.45
CA THR A 71 6.78 30.52 -1.13
C THR A 71 7.53 29.75 -0.05
N ALA A 72 8.68 30.28 0.38
CA ALA A 72 9.60 29.68 1.36
C ALA A 72 8.98 29.31 2.73
N SER A 73 7.80 29.85 3.07
CA SER A 73 7.14 29.64 4.37
C SER A 73 6.44 28.28 4.51
N TRP A 74 6.20 27.54 3.43
CA TRP A 74 5.41 26.30 3.45
C TRP A 74 6.27 25.01 3.49
N TYR A 75 7.59 25.16 3.24
CA TYR A 75 8.33 24.14 2.50
C TYR A 75 8.86 22.95 3.31
N SER A 76 9.24 23.11 4.59
CA SER A 76 9.87 21.98 5.33
C SER A 76 8.86 21.05 6.02
N GLY A 77 8.03 21.58 6.93
CA GLY A 77 7.15 20.73 7.74
C GLY A 77 5.99 20.08 6.99
N THR A 78 5.54 20.67 5.88
CA THR A 78 4.43 20.13 5.08
C THR A 78 4.90 18.99 4.17
N ASP A 79 6.09 19.12 3.57
CA ASP A 79 6.64 18.05 2.73
C ASP A 79 6.97 16.82 3.59
N GLU A 80 7.62 17.01 4.76
CA GLU A 80 7.85 15.93 5.73
C GLU A 80 6.54 15.24 6.14
N PHE A 81 5.48 16.01 6.41
CA PHE A 81 4.16 15.45 6.72
C PHE A 81 3.57 14.67 5.53
N TYR A 82 3.68 15.20 4.31
CA TYR A 82 3.20 14.53 3.10
C TYR A 82 3.94 13.21 2.87
N GLN A 83 5.28 13.20 2.94
CA GLN A 83 6.06 11.97 2.79
C GLN A 83 5.69 10.96 3.88
N HIS A 84 5.58 11.41 5.14
CA HIS A 84 5.20 10.51 6.23
C HIS A 84 3.80 9.89 6.03
N LEU A 85 2.82 10.67 5.58
CA LEU A 85 1.48 10.18 5.29
C LEU A 85 1.47 9.22 4.09
N LYS A 86 2.22 9.54 3.04
CA LYS A 86 2.38 8.70 1.85
C LYS A 86 2.99 7.34 2.24
N ASP A 87 4.15 7.38 2.90
CA ASP A 87 4.87 6.18 3.34
C ASP A 87 3.96 5.31 4.21
N LEU A 88 3.19 5.90 5.13
CA LEU A 88 2.23 5.15 5.92
C LEU A 88 1.18 4.48 5.03
N LEU A 89 0.52 5.22 4.14
CA LEU A 89 -0.57 4.71 3.32
C LEU A 89 -0.13 3.68 2.29
N ASP A 90 1.12 3.74 1.81
CA ASP A 90 1.68 2.76 0.86
C ASP A 90 1.74 1.34 1.46
N HIS A 91 1.72 1.22 2.78
CA HIS A 91 1.66 -0.06 3.48
C HIS A 91 0.24 -0.59 3.69
N TYR A 92 -0.80 0.13 3.25
CA TYR A 92 -2.20 -0.26 3.44
C TYR A 92 -3.01 -0.20 2.15
N LEU A 93 -3.97 -1.11 2.03
CA LEU A 93 -4.95 -1.10 0.95
C LEU A 93 -6.35 -1.39 1.50
N VAL A 94 -7.36 -0.98 0.76
CA VAL A 94 -8.75 -1.37 1.02
C VAL A 94 -9.09 -2.58 0.17
N GLU A 95 -9.53 -3.66 0.79
CA GLU A 95 -10.02 -4.86 0.13
C GLU A 95 -11.18 -5.45 0.92
N ASN A 96 -12.25 -5.84 0.23
CA ASN A 96 -13.46 -6.42 0.84
C ASN A 96 -14.04 -5.58 2.00
N GLY A 97 -13.97 -4.25 1.89
CA GLY A 97 -14.48 -3.33 2.92
C GLY A 97 -13.63 -3.27 4.18
N GLN A 98 -12.37 -3.71 4.13
CA GLN A 98 -11.44 -3.66 5.25
C GLN A 98 -10.11 -3.03 4.83
N VAL A 99 -9.47 -2.33 5.77
CA VAL A 99 -8.10 -1.85 5.60
C VAL A 99 -7.14 -2.98 5.98
N ILE A 100 -6.27 -3.36 5.06
CA ILE A 100 -5.35 -4.48 5.22
C ILE A 100 -3.91 -3.99 5.00
N HIS A 101 -3.02 -4.39 5.90
CA HIS A 101 -1.60 -4.14 5.73
C HIS A 101 -1.01 -5.03 4.61
N THR A 102 -0.27 -4.45 3.67
CA THR A 102 0.26 -5.13 2.48
C THR A 102 1.17 -6.30 2.83
N SER A 103 2.06 -6.15 3.81
CA SER A 103 2.92 -7.24 4.28
C SER A 103 2.14 -8.41 4.90
N GLN A 104 1.02 -8.15 5.59
CA GLN A 104 0.17 -9.21 6.14
C GLN A 104 -0.54 -9.97 5.01
N LYS A 105 -0.97 -9.26 3.98
CA LYS A 105 -1.55 -9.85 2.77
C LYS A 105 -0.54 -10.76 2.07
N ALA A 106 0.69 -10.32 1.89
CA ALA A 106 1.78 -11.13 1.32
C ALA A 106 2.10 -12.36 2.19
N SER A 107 2.13 -12.21 3.51
CA SER A 107 2.33 -13.32 4.45
C SER A 107 1.25 -14.39 4.33
N ARG A 108 -0.03 -14.00 4.24
CA ARG A 108 -1.13 -14.94 4.02
C ARG A 108 -0.98 -15.69 2.68
N ALA A 109 -0.67 -14.96 1.61
CA ALA A 109 -0.43 -15.56 0.30
C ALA A 109 0.75 -16.55 0.31
N MET A 110 1.84 -16.28 1.06
CA MET A 110 2.93 -17.24 1.22
C MET A 110 2.50 -18.52 1.92
N ILE A 111 1.71 -18.42 2.99
CA ILE A 111 1.19 -19.60 3.71
C ILE A 111 0.32 -20.44 2.78
N ASP A 112 -0.60 -19.81 2.07
CA ASP A 112 -1.47 -20.48 1.09
C ASP A 112 -0.63 -21.17 0.01
N ALA A 113 0.38 -20.49 -0.51
CA ALA A 113 1.28 -21.05 -1.51
C ALA A 113 2.04 -22.28 -1.00
N ILE A 114 2.59 -22.23 0.22
CA ILE A 114 3.29 -23.37 0.85
C ILE A 114 2.35 -24.57 0.98
N GLN A 115 1.10 -24.34 1.39
CA GLN A 115 0.11 -25.41 1.52
C GLN A 115 -0.22 -26.03 0.15
N LEU A 116 -0.42 -25.20 -0.88
CA LEU A 116 -0.69 -25.65 -2.25
C LEU A 116 0.47 -26.45 -2.84
N MET A 117 1.72 -26.05 -2.56
CA MET A 117 2.92 -26.74 -3.04
C MET A 117 3.16 -28.10 -2.34
N ARG A 118 2.81 -28.22 -1.05
CA ARG A 118 3.02 -29.46 -0.27
C ARG A 118 1.97 -30.53 -0.54
N TYR A 119 0.75 -30.15 -0.91
CA TYR A 119 -0.35 -31.09 -1.12
C TYR A 119 -1.07 -30.84 -2.46
N PRO A 120 -0.40 -31.04 -3.60
CA PRO A 120 -1.05 -30.88 -4.89
C PRO A 120 -2.14 -31.96 -5.05
N ASN A 121 -3.41 -31.54 -4.97
CA ASN A 121 -4.53 -32.42 -5.29
C ASN A 121 -4.51 -32.68 -6.80
N SER A 122 -4.09 -33.89 -7.21
CA SER A 122 -3.94 -34.28 -8.62
C SER A 122 -5.23 -34.12 -9.42
N LYS A 123 -6.40 -34.23 -8.80
CA LYS A 123 -7.71 -34.02 -9.44
C LYS A 123 -8.05 -32.55 -9.69
N GLN A 124 -7.37 -31.62 -9.02
CA GLN A 124 -7.60 -30.16 -9.11
C GLN A 124 -6.35 -29.39 -9.52
N LEU A 125 -5.38 -30.08 -10.13
CA LEU A 125 -4.07 -29.52 -10.45
C LEU A 125 -4.13 -28.18 -11.20
N PRO A 126 -4.98 -27.98 -12.23
CA PRO A 126 -5.08 -26.68 -12.91
C PRO A 126 -5.53 -25.55 -11.98
N GLN A 127 -6.47 -25.82 -11.08
CA GLN A 127 -6.95 -24.83 -10.10
C GLN A 127 -5.90 -24.52 -9.05
N THR A 128 -5.16 -25.53 -8.60
CA THR A 128 -4.02 -25.38 -7.67
C THR A 128 -2.95 -24.48 -8.28
N LEU A 129 -2.58 -24.70 -9.54
CA LEU A 129 -1.60 -23.86 -10.24
C LEU A 129 -2.09 -22.42 -10.40
N GLN A 130 -3.35 -22.22 -10.76
CA GLN A 130 -3.92 -20.87 -10.84
C GLN A 130 -3.90 -20.15 -9.48
N LYS A 131 -4.21 -20.85 -8.39
CA LYS A 131 -4.13 -20.28 -7.03
C LYS A 131 -2.68 -19.96 -6.65
N LEU A 132 -1.74 -20.84 -7.00
CA LEU A 132 -0.32 -20.64 -6.72
C LEU A 132 0.25 -19.45 -7.50
N ASP A 133 -0.16 -19.27 -8.76
CA ASP A 133 0.18 -18.10 -9.57
C ASP A 133 -0.38 -16.80 -8.96
N LYS A 134 -1.64 -16.81 -8.50
CA LYS A 134 -2.24 -15.68 -7.76
C LYS A 134 -1.48 -15.34 -6.47
N CYS A 135 -1.01 -16.36 -5.74
CA CYS A 135 -0.16 -16.14 -4.57
C CYS A 135 1.16 -15.49 -4.99
N GLY A 136 1.81 -15.99 -6.05
CA GLY A 136 3.02 -15.41 -6.61
C GLY A 136 2.86 -13.94 -6.99
N HIS A 137 1.78 -13.59 -7.70
CA HIS A 137 1.47 -12.19 -8.02
C HIS A 137 1.32 -11.34 -6.75
N THR A 138 0.60 -11.83 -5.74
CA THR A 138 0.38 -11.11 -4.48
C THR A 138 1.69 -10.88 -3.71
N ILE A 139 2.55 -11.90 -3.65
CA ILE A 139 3.86 -11.83 -2.98
C ILE A 139 4.80 -10.91 -3.75
N ALA A 140 4.81 -10.96 -5.08
CA ALA A 140 5.65 -10.07 -5.89
C ALA A 140 5.25 -8.60 -5.69
N LYS A 141 3.95 -8.32 -5.63
CA LYS A 141 3.43 -6.96 -5.51
C LYS A 141 3.58 -6.36 -4.11
N TYR A 142 3.33 -7.16 -3.07
CA TYR A 142 3.15 -6.66 -1.69
C TYR A 142 4.15 -7.22 -0.68
N GLY A 143 4.91 -8.24 -1.07
CA GLY A 143 5.88 -8.88 -0.20
C GLY A 143 7.16 -8.07 -0.06
N THR A 144 7.82 -8.19 1.09
CA THR A 144 9.18 -7.66 1.26
C THR A 144 10.16 -8.43 0.37
N ARG A 145 11.33 -7.85 0.12
CA ARG A 145 12.41 -8.53 -0.62
C ARG A 145 12.73 -9.91 -0.04
N GLU A 146 12.79 -10.02 1.28
CA GLU A 146 13.01 -11.30 1.97
C GLU A 146 11.89 -12.30 1.65
N GLN A 147 10.62 -11.88 1.71
CA GLN A 147 9.48 -12.75 1.40
C GLN A 147 9.50 -13.21 -0.08
N GLN A 148 9.86 -12.32 -1.00
CA GLN A 148 10.02 -12.64 -2.41
C GLN A 148 11.15 -13.65 -2.65
N GLU A 149 12.31 -13.47 -2.00
CA GLU A 149 13.44 -14.38 -2.09
C GLU A 149 13.12 -15.77 -1.50
N ILE A 150 12.44 -15.82 -0.35
CA ILE A 150 11.97 -17.08 0.27
C ILE A 150 11.03 -17.81 -0.68
N PHE A 151 10.07 -17.09 -1.28
CA PHE A 151 9.11 -17.71 -2.20
C PHE A 151 9.78 -18.21 -3.48
N SER A 152 10.71 -17.45 -4.05
CA SER A 152 11.50 -17.89 -5.22
C SER A 152 12.29 -19.17 -4.92
N LYS A 153 12.96 -19.23 -3.75
CA LYS A 153 13.67 -20.43 -3.30
C LYS A 153 12.73 -21.62 -3.11
N ALA A 154 11.54 -21.40 -2.54
CA ALA A 154 10.55 -22.45 -2.39
C ALA A 154 10.14 -23.03 -3.76
N LEU A 155 9.77 -22.18 -4.73
CA LEU A 155 9.40 -22.65 -6.08
C LEU A 155 10.52 -23.46 -6.74
N LYS A 156 11.78 -23.00 -6.66
CA LYS A 156 12.96 -23.70 -7.19
C LYS A 156 13.20 -25.05 -6.50
N ASN A 157 13.01 -25.12 -5.18
CA ASN A 157 13.13 -26.38 -4.45
C ASN A 157 12.07 -27.39 -4.90
N PHE A 158 10.83 -26.96 -5.13
CA PHE A 158 9.76 -27.85 -5.62
C PHE A 158 9.91 -28.22 -7.11
N GLN A 159 10.57 -27.39 -7.91
CA GLN A 159 10.88 -27.68 -9.31
C GLN A 159 11.70 -28.96 -9.48
N THR A 160 12.54 -29.31 -8.49
CA THR A 160 13.31 -30.56 -8.52
C THR A 160 12.42 -31.82 -8.56
N ASN A 161 11.19 -31.72 -8.06
CA ASN A 161 10.22 -32.81 -8.05
C ASN A 161 9.36 -32.87 -9.33
N ASP A 162 9.05 -31.72 -9.94
CA ASP A 162 8.27 -31.66 -11.19
C ASP A 162 8.60 -30.40 -12.01
N VAL A 163 9.59 -30.54 -12.89
CA VAL A 163 10.12 -29.41 -13.69
C VAL A 163 9.05 -28.79 -14.58
N ASN A 164 8.20 -29.60 -15.22
CA ASN A 164 7.20 -29.13 -16.16
C ASN A 164 6.10 -28.31 -15.47
N LEU A 165 5.76 -28.70 -14.25
CA LEU A 165 4.74 -28.01 -13.45
C LEU A 165 5.21 -26.64 -12.95
N PHE A 166 6.43 -26.56 -12.41
CA PHE A 166 6.90 -25.37 -11.69
C PHE A 166 7.66 -24.36 -12.57
N THR A 167 8.19 -24.76 -13.71
CA THR A 167 8.90 -23.83 -14.61
C THR A 167 8.02 -22.65 -15.06
N PRO A 168 6.75 -22.84 -15.49
CA PRO A 168 5.87 -21.73 -15.81
C PRO A 168 5.61 -20.79 -14.63
N LEU A 169 5.46 -21.34 -13.41
CA LEU A 169 5.22 -20.55 -12.19
C LEU A 169 6.42 -19.70 -11.81
N ILE A 170 7.64 -20.24 -11.93
CA ILE A 170 8.89 -19.49 -11.70
C ILE A 170 9.00 -18.36 -12.71
N ASN A 171 8.82 -18.65 -14.00
CA ASN A 171 8.89 -17.64 -15.05
C ASN A 171 7.85 -16.52 -14.86
N ASN A 172 6.63 -16.86 -14.47
CA ASN A 172 5.60 -15.86 -14.16
C ASN A 172 5.97 -15.02 -12.94
N PHE A 173 6.46 -15.66 -11.87
CA PHE A 173 6.87 -14.94 -10.67
C PHE A 173 8.03 -13.97 -10.95
N GLU A 174 9.03 -14.38 -11.73
CA GLU A 174 10.13 -13.50 -12.15
C GLU A 174 9.62 -12.32 -12.99
N LYS A 175 8.67 -12.54 -13.90
CA LYS A 175 8.00 -11.44 -14.63
C LYS A 175 7.28 -10.48 -13.70
N TYR A 176 6.56 -10.99 -12.70
CA TYR A 176 5.89 -10.14 -11.70
C TYR A 176 6.90 -9.32 -10.92
N LEU A 177 8.03 -9.89 -10.50
CA LEU A 177 9.09 -9.15 -9.81
C LEU A 177 9.65 -8.02 -10.67
N THR A 178 9.91 -8.26 -11.96
CA THR A 178 10.37 -7.20 -12.88
C THR A 178 9.31 -6.13 -13.11
N GLN A 179 8.05 -6.53 -13.28
CA GLN A 179 6.92 -5.61 -13.47
C GLN A 179 6.74 -4.69 -12.25
N PHE A 180 6.78 -5.24 -11.04
CA PHE A 180 6.59 -4.43 -9.85
C PHE A 180 7.85 -3.64 -9.48
N ALA A 181 9.06 -4.15 -9.75
CA ALA A 181 10.30 -3.39 -9.55
C ALA A 181 10.40 -2.16 -10.47
N SER A 182 9.97 -2.26 -11.73
CA SER A 182 9.97 -1.14 -12.69
C SER A 182 9.00 -0.02 -12.29
N LEU A 183 7.85 -0.36 -11.71
CA LEU A 183 6.90 0.62 -11.18
C LEU A 183 7.49 1.47 -10.03
N PHE A 184 8.43 0.92 -9.24
CA PHE A 184 9.12 1.69 -8.20
C PHE A 184 10.21 2.61 -8.75
N ILE A 185 10.82 2.27 -9.90
CA ILE A 185 11.88 3.09 -10.53
C ILE A 185 11.28 4.26 -11.35
N GLU A 186 10.11 4.07 -11.96
CA GLU A 186 9.41 5.13 -12.70
C GLU A 186 8.88 6.24 -11.76
N GLU A 187 8.51 5.93 -10.52
CA GLU A 187 8.11 6.97 -9.54
C GLU A 187 9.29 7.82 -9.03
N GLU A 188 10.52 7.31 -9.06
CA GLU A 188 11.73 8.05 -8.67
C GLU A 188 12.31 8.90 -9.81
N THR A 189 12.16 8.48 -11.06
CA THR A 189 12.77 9.14 -12.24
C THR A 189 11.99 10.36 -12.76
N VAL A 190 10.76 10.58 -12.30
CA VAL A 190 10.01 11.83 -12.56
C VAL A 190 10.48 12.99 -11.66
N LYS A 191 11.43 12.76 -10.76
CA LYS A 191 12.00 13.76 -9.83
C LYS A 191 13.39 14.29 -10.22
N THR A 192 13.80 14.19 -11.48
CA THR A 192 15.04 14.83 -11.98
C THR A 192 14.78 15.85 -13.07
#